data_AF-A0AAD8I5C1-F1
#
_entry.id   AF-A0AAD8I5C1-F1
#
_cell.length_a   1.000
_cell.length_b   1.000
_cell.length_c   1.000
_cell.angle_alpha   90.00
_cell.angle_beta   90.00
_cell.angle_gamma   90.00
#
_symmetry.space_group_name_H-M   'P 1'
#
loop_
_entity.id
_entity.type
_entity.pdbx_description
1 polymer ?
#
loop_
_entity_poly.entity_id
_entity_poly.type
_entity_poly.pdbx_seq_one_letter_code
_entity_poly.pdbx_strand_id
1 'polypeptide(L)'
;MLNMLVSTLWRNSRGIINLNNYGFIQRKQAVIIGSASSAMNSNKAKAGVDKLRQIVHSHSSDGWEKSWREGVTPWDLGQPTPILLHLLQTDSLPKGRALVPGCGSGHDVIAIASPDRYVVGLDISESAIEIATKLSSSSSNANYHTFLKTDFFTWQPTGLFDLVFDYTFFCAIEPDMRSAWASRIQDLLKPSGELITLMFPISDHVGGPPYKVSVADYEEVLHSMGFRATSILDNELAIGPRQGREKLGRWKRSTQSSL
;
A
#
# COMPACT_ATOMS: atom_id res chain seq x y z
N MET A 1 -45.51 28.06 -17.74
CA MET A 1 -44.54 27.60 -18.76
C MET A 1 -44.11 28.81 -19.55
N LEU A 2 -42.96 29.40 -19.22
CA LEU A 2 -42.56 30.71 -19.71
C LEU A 2 -41.17 30.62 -20.33
N ASN A 3 -41.08 31.03 -21.60
CA ASN A 3 -39.87 31.13 -22.41
C ASN A 3 -39.58 32.62 -22.70
N MET A 4 -38.30 32.96 -22.63
CA MET A 4 -37.55 34.03 -23.33
C MET A 4 -37.86 35.54 -23.17
N LEU A 5 -36.74 36.25 -22.86
CA LEU A 5 -36.25 37.57 -23.32
C LEU A 5 -36.65 38.86 -22.58
N VAL A 6 -35.71 39.85 -22.70
CA VAL A 6 -35.72 41.30 -22.34
C VAL A 6 -35.03 41.57 -20.97
N SER A 7 -34.06 42.48 -20.74
CA SER A 7 -33.47 43.62 -21.47
C SER A 7 -32.15 44.11 -20.83
N THR A 8 -31.45 44.92 -21.62
CA THR A 8 -30.24 45.75 -21.49
C THR A 8 -30.15 46.80 -20.36
N LEU A 9 -28.89 47.24 -20.10
CA LEU A 9 -28.38 48.55 -19.63
C LEU A 9 -28.38 48.90 -18.12
N TRP A 10 -27.17 49.08 -17.54
CA TRP A 10 -26.74 50.39 -17.01
C TRP A 10 -25.22 50.52 -16.87
N ARG A 11 -24.74 51.76 -17.00
CA ARG A 11 -23.36 52.19 -17.26
C ARG A 11 -22.77 52.83 -15.98
N ASN A 12 -21.48 52.61 -15.76
CA ASN A 12 -20.52 53.41 -14.97
C ASN A 12 -20.86 53.90 -13.55
N SER A 13 -20.04 53.46 -12.59
CA SER A 13 -19.43 54.35 -11.59
C SER A 13 -18.04 53.82 -11.20
N ARG A 14 -17.07 54.72 -11.21
CA ARG A 14 -15.65 54.46 -11.03
C ARG A 14 -15.37 53.94 -9.61
N GLY A 15 -14.72 52.78 -9.54
CA GLY A 15 -13.97 52.32 -8.38
C GLY A 15 -12.86 51.42 -8.89
N ILE A 16 -11.63 51.91 -8.89
CA ILE A 16 -10.45 51.07 -9.18
C ILE A 16 -10.30 50.11 -8.00
N ILE A 17 -10.88 48.92 -8.11
CA ILE A 17 -10.58 47.83 -7.19
C ILE A 17 -9.24 47.27 -7.63
N ASN A 18 -8.22 47.46 -6.78
CA ASN A 18 -6.87 46.98 -7.03
C ASN A 18 -6.88 45.43 -7.06
N LEU A 19 -6.93 44.85 -8.26
CA LEU A 19 -7.05 43.40 -8.52
C LEU A 19 -5.88 42.57 -7.93
N ASN A 20 -4.79 43.22 -7.50
CA ASN A 20 -3.64 42.55 -6.90
C ASN A 20 -3.86 42.11 -5.44
N ASN A 21 -4.80 42.72 -4.70
CA ASN A 21 -5.07 42.34 -3.29
C ASN A 21 -6.07 41.18 -3.16
N TYR A 22 -7.01 41.02 -4.10
CA TYR A 22 -7.98 39.91 -4.08
C TYR A 22 -7.31 38.56 -4.36
N GLY A 23 -6.35 38.51 -5.29
CA GLY A 23 -5.58 37.29 -5.58
C GLY A 23 -4.67 36.85 -4.43
N PHE A 24 -4.19 37.78 -3.60
CA PHE A 24 -3.33 37.48 -2.46
C PHE A 24 -4.11 36.96 -1.25
N ILE A 25 -5.31 37.50 -1.00
CA ILE A 25 -6.20 37.05 0.09
C ILE A 25 -6.79 35.67 -0.22
N GLN A 26 -7.20 35.39 -1.47
CA GLN A 26 -7.68 34.06 -1.84
C GLN A 26 -6.57 33.00 -1.81
N ARG A 27 -5.33 33.34 -2.20
CA ARG A 27 -4.19 32.42 -2.05
C ARG A 27 -3.85 32.15 -0.58
N LYS A 28 -3.90 33.16 0.30
CA LYS A 28 -3.70 32.94 1.74
C LYS A 28 -4.83 32.13 2.37
N GLN A 29 -6.10 32.37 2.03
CA GLN A 29 -7.22 31.55 2.50
C GLN A 29 -7.17 30.12 1.97
N ALA A 30 -6.81 29.89 0.70
CA ALA A 30 -6.65 28.55 0.14
C ALA A 30 -5.49 27.78 0.78
N VAL A 31 -4.36 28.44 1.07
CA VAL A 31 -3.24 27.84 1.80
C VAL A 31 -3.63 27.54 3.25
N ILE A 32 -4.35 28.43 3.94
CA ILE A 32 -4.80 28.21 5.32
C ILE A 32 -5.83 27.08 5.40
N ILE A 33 -6.82 27.04 4.50
CA ILE A 33 -7.85 25.98 4.44
C ILE A 33 -7.20 24.64 4.04
N GLY A 34 -6.24 24.64 3.11
CA GLY A 34 -5.45 23.46 2.76
C GLY A 34 -4.58 22.95 3.91
N SER A 35 -3.99 23.86 4.70
CA SER A 35 -3.19 23.51 5.88
C SER A 35 -4.04 22.97 7.04
N ALA A 36 -5.24 23.51 7.26
CA ALA A 36 -6.17 23.03 8.27
C ALA A 36 -6.76 21.64 7.90
N SER A 37 -7.12 21.44 6.64
CA SER A 37 -7.62 20.14 6.13
C SER A 37 -6.55 19.04 6.19
N SER A 38 -5.31 19.37 5.80
CA SER A 38 -4.18 18.44 5.92
C SER A 38 -3.82 18.11 7.37
N ALA A 39 -3.84 19.09 8.28
CA ALA A 39 -3.64 18.86 9.70
C ALA A 39 -4.78 18.03 10.35
N MET A 40 -6.02 18.22 9.90
CA MET A 40 -7.15 17.43 10.39
C MET A 40 -7.09 15.98 9.89
N ASN A 41 -6.66 15.76 8.65
CA ASN A 41 -6.43 14.43 8.08
C ASN A 41 -5.25 13.71 8.74
N SER A 42 -4.15 14.42 9.05
CA SER A 42 -3.01 13.83 9.77
C SER A 42 -3.38 13.42 11.20
N ASN A 43 -4.19 14.23 11.90
CA ASN A 43 -4.69 13.88 13.23
C ASN A 43 -5.60 12.65 13.23
N LYS A 44 -6.50 12.52 12.24
CA LYS A 44 -7.34 11.31 12.09
C LYS A 44 -6.50 10.07 11.79
N ALA A 45 -5.54 10.17 10.87
CA ALA A 45 -4.63 9.07 10.56
C ALA A 45 -3.84 8.62 11.80
N LYS A 46 -3.31 9.57 12.58
CA LYS A 46 -2.61 9.27 13.83
C LYS A 46 -3.52 8.56 14.84
N ALA A 47 -4.73 9.08 15.07
CA ALA A 47 -5.69 8.45 15.97
C ALA A 47 -6.06 7.01 15.55
N GLY A 48 -6.20 6.76 14.25
CA GLY A 48 -6.43 5.42 13.72
C GLY A 48 -5.26 4.46 14.00
N VAL A 49 -4.02 4.91 13.79
CA VAL A 49 -2.82 4.13 14.09
C VAL A 49 -2.67 3.87 15.60
N ASP A 50 -2.95 4.85 16.45
CA ASP A 50 -2.89 4.67 17.90
C ASP A 50 -3.93 3.65 18.38
N LYS A 51 -5.15 3.68 17.82
CA LYS A 51 -6.19 2.68 18.12
C LYS A 51 -5.81 1.28 17.63
N LEU A 52 -5.25 1.17 16.42
CA LEU A 52 -4.70 -0.09 15.91
C LEU A 52 -3.69 -0.69 16.89
N ARG A 53 -2.70 0.12 17.30
CA ARG A 53 -1.65 -0.32 18.22
C ARG A 53 -2.23 -0.78 19.55
N GLN A 54 -3.23 -0.09 20.07
CA GLN A 54 -3.92 -0.51 21.28
C GLN A 54 -4.57 -1.89 21.10
N ILE A 55 -5.27 -2.13 19.98
CA ILE A 55 -5.93 -3.41 19.70
C ILE A 55 -4.90 -4.53 19.58
N VAL A 56 -3.90 -4.36 18.70
CA VAL A 56 -2.92 -5.42 18.39
C VAL A 56 -2.08 -5.80 19.61
N HIS A 57 -1.60 -4.83 20.39
CA HIS A 57 -0.81 -5.15 21.59
C HIS A 57 -1.63 -5.75 22.73
N SER A 58 -2.93 -5.44 22.83
CA SER A 58 -3.78 -6.01 23.88
C SER A 58 -4.31 -7.41 23.56
N HIS A 59 -4.14 -7.87 22.31
CA HIS A 59 -4.70 -9.13 21.80
C HIS A 59 -3.63 -9.91 21.04
N SER A 60 -2.71 -10.52 21.80
CA SER A 60 -1.49 -11.15 21.25
C SER A 60 -1.72 -12.22 20.17
N SER A 61 -2.87 -12.90 20.14
CA SER A 61 -3.16 -13.97 19.17
C SER A 61 -4.09 -13.57 18.02
N ASP A 62 -4.98 -12.59 18.23
CA ASP A 62 -6.08 -12.26 17.31
C ASP A 62 -6.26 -10.75 17.07
N GLY A 63 -5.28 -9.94 17.45
CA GLY A 63 -5.35 -8.48 17.35
C GLY A 63 -5.65 -7.94 15.95
N TRP A 64 -5.08 -8.55 14.91
CA TRP A 64 -5.35 -8.18 13.52
C TRP A 64 -6.81 -8.48 13.10
N GLU A 65 -7.32 -9.67 13.46
CA GLU A 65 -8.72 -10.03 13.23
C GLU A 65 -9.68 -9.07 13.95
N LYS A 66 -9.38 -8.76 15.22
CA LYS A 66 -10.17 -7.79 15.99
C LYS A 66 -10.16 -6.41 15.34
N SER A 67 -9.02 -5.95 14.83
CA SER A 67 -8.89 -4.68 14.14
C SER A 67 -9.81 -4.61 12.91
N TRP A 68 -9.86 -5.69 12.11
CA TRP A 68 -10.78 -5.80 10.97
C TRP A 68 -12.25 -5.78 11.41
N ARG A 69 -12.63 -6.58 12.41
CA ARG A 69 -14.01 -6.62 12.93
C ARG A 69 -14.49 -5.27 13.47
N GLU A 70 -13.61 -4.49 14.08
CA GLU A 70 -13.91 -3.15 14.59
C GLU A 70 -13.83 -2.05 13.52
N GLY A 71 -13.46 -2.38 12.28
CA GLY A 71 -13.26 -1.40 11.21
C GLY A 71 -12.09 -0.45 11.45
N VAL A 72 -11.12 -0.85 12.27
CA VAL A 72 -9.90 -0.09 12.56
C VAL A 72 -8.81 -0.53 11.59
N THR A 73 -8.85 -0.02 10.37
CA THR A 73 -7.95 -0.43 9.28
C THR A 73 -7.20 0.77 8.68
N PRO A 74 -6.44 1.56 9.47
CA PRO A 74 -5.78 2.79 8.98
C PRO A 74 -4.73 2.57 7.89
N TRP A 75 -4.32 1.32 7.62
CA TRP A 75 -3.43 0.96 6.52
C TRP A 75 -4.16 0.76 5.19
N ASP A 76 -5.46 0.44 5.23
CA ASP A 76 -6.26 0.13 4.04
C ASP A 76 -6.51 1.41 3.24
N LEU A 77 -6.16 1.36 1.95
CA LEU A 77 -6.33 2.49 1.03
C LEU A 77 -7.74 2.54 0.43
N GLY A 78 -8.52 1.48 0.55
CA GLY A 78 -9.82 1.31 -0.11
C GLY A 78 -9.73 1.18 -1.63
N GLN A 79 -8.52 1.07 -2.18
CA GLN A 79 -8.22 1.04 -3.61
C GLN A 79 -6.85 0.40 -3.86
N PRO A 80 -6.55 -0.04 -5.09
CA PRO A 80 -5.22 -0.51 -5.43
C PRO A 80 -4.16 0.57 -5.23
N THR A 81 -2.98 0.15 -4.80
CA THR A 81 -1.83 1.02 -4.57
C THR A 81 -1.44 1.75 -5.86
N PRO A 82 -1.33 3.09 -5.88
CA PRO A 82 -1.12 3.84 -7.13
C PRO A 82 0.13 3.43 -7.93
N ILE A 83 1.27 3.18 -7.26
CA ILE A 83 2.49 2.73 -7.94
C ILE A 83 2.32 1.33 -8.56
N LEU A 84 1.50 0.47 -7.95
CA LEU A 84 1.20 -0.85 -8.51
C LEU A 84 0.41 -0.74 -9.82
N LEU A 85 -0.60 0.15 -9.87
CA LEU A 85 -1.35 0.42 -11.10
C LEU A 85 -0.43 0.95 -12.20
N HIS A 86 0.52 1.81 -11.87
CA HIS A 86 1.52 2.29 -12.82
C HIS A 86 2.43 1.17 -13.35
N LEU A 87 2.90 0.27 -12.48
CA LEU A 87 3.71 -0.89 -12.87
C LEU A 87 2.92 -1.84 -13.78
N LEU A 88 1.61 -2.00 -13.56
CA LEU A 88 0.74 -2.78 -14.44
C LEU A 88 0.56 -2.11 -15.81
N GLN A 89 0.30 -0.81 -15.84
CA GLN A 89 0.13 -0.03 -17.08
C GLN A 89 1.38 -0.03 -17.97
N THR A 90 2.56 -0.14 -17.36
CA THR A 90 3.85 -0.16 -18.05
C THR A 90 4.41 -1.57 -18.28
N ASP A 91 3.60 -2.61 -18.05
CA ASP A 91 3.96 -4.04 -18.12
C ASP A 91 5.28 -4.37 -17.37
N SER A 92 5.48 -3.70 -16.23
CA SER A 92 6.70 -3.79 -15.43
C SER A 92 6.62 -4.81 -14.29
N LEU A 93 5.53 -5.58 -14.20
CA LEU A 93 5.38 -6.69 -13.26
C LEU A 93 5.61 -8.05 -13.96
N PRO A 94 6.40 -8.96 -13.37
CA PRO A 94 6.54 -10.32 -13.88
C PRO A 94 5.20 -11.01 -14.09
N LYS A 95 5.09 -11.78 -15.17
CA LYS A 95 3.95 -12.67 -15.45
C LYS A 95 4.07 -13.96 -14.65
N GLY A 96 3.01 -14.78 -14.63
CA GLY A 96 2.99 -16.08 -13.96
C GLY A 96 2.30 -16.05 -12.60
N ARG A 97 2.86 -16.72 -11.59
CA ARG A 97 2.26 -16.79 -10.25
C ARG A 97 2.76 -15.65 -9.37
N ALA A 98 1.85 -14.87 -8.80
CA ALA A 98 2.16 -13.81 -7.85
C ALA A 98 1.63 -14.11 -6.45
N LEU A 99 2.34 -13.66 -5.43
CA LEU A 99 1.95 -13.73 -4.02
C LEU A 99 1.89 -12.33 -3.41
N VAL A 100 0.83 -12.05 -2.66
CA VAL A 100 0.70 -10.85 -1.82
C VAL A 100 0.50 -11.31 -0.37
N PRO A 101 1.55 -11.27 0.48
CA PRO A 101 1.43 -11.64 1.89
C PRO A 101 0.78 -10.51 2.69
N GLY A 102 -0.08 -10.84 3.64
CA GLY A 102 -0.84 -9.85 4.41
C GLY A 102 -1.74 -8.99 3.52
N CYS A 103 -2.51 -9.63 2.64
CA CYS A 103 -3.22 -8.92 1.56
C CYS A 103 -4.37 -8.04 2.03
N GLY A 104 -4.84 -8.18 3.28
CA GLY A 104 -5.96 -7.42 3.81
C GLY A 104 -7.22 -7.57 2.96
N SER A 105 -7.85 -6.45 2.62
CA SER A 105 -9.02 -6.36 1.74
C SER A 105 -8.74 -6.71 0.27
N GLY A 106 -7.49 -7.01 -0.10
CA GLY A 106 -7.16 -7.65 -1.37
C GLY A 106 -7.16 -6.74 -2.59
N HIS A 107 -7.20 -5.41 -2.43
CA HIS A 107 -7.20 -4.47 -3.56
C HIS A 107 -6.05 -4.70 -4.55
N ASP A 108 -4.83 -4.89 -4.04
CA ASP A 108 -3.64 -5.13 -4.88
C ASP A 108 -3.68 -6.53 -5.53
N VAL A 109 -4.21 -7.54 -4.83
CA VAL A 109 -4.41 -8.88 -5.39
C VAL A 109 -5.33 -8.83 -6.60
N ILE A 110 -6.48 -8.16 -6.48
CA ILE A 110 -7.47 -8.02 -7.55
C ILE A 110 -6.89 -7.24 -8.73
N ALA A 111 -6.09 -6.20 -8.47
CA ALA A 111 -5.48 -5.40 -9.52
C ALA A 111 -4.38 -6.15 -10.30
N ILE A 112 -3.56 -6.96 -9.62
CA ILE A 112 -2.48 -7.73 -10.27
C ILE A 112 -3.05 -8.86 -11.13
N ALA A 113 -4.19 -9.43 -10.72
CA ALA A 113 -4.81 -10.60 -11.33
C ALA A 113 -5.20 -10.34 -12.80
N SER A 114 -4.76 -11.21 -13.69
CA SER A 114 -5.02 -11.14 -15.13
C SER A 114 -4.85 -12.53 -15.77
N PRO A 115 -5.28 -12.73 -17.04
CA PRO A 115 -5.07 -14.01 -17.73
C PRO A 115 -3.62 -14.51 -17.77
N ASP A 116 -2.64 -13.62 -17.61
CA ASP A 116 -1.20 -13.94 -17.56
C ASP A 116 -0.59 -13.81 -16.15
N ARG A 117 -1.37 -13.45 -15.13
CA ARG A 117 -0.95 -13.41 -13.72
C ARG A 117 -1.99 -14.02 -12.79
N TYR A 118 -1.68 -15.18 -12.23
CA TYR A 118 -2.49 -15.79 -11.18
C TYR A 118 -1.99 -15.38 -9.80
N VAL A 119 -2.84 -14.77 -8.97
CA VAL A 119 -2.42 -14.14 -7.71
C VAL A 119 -2.97 -14.86 -6.50
N VAL A 120 -2.12 -15.14 -5.52
CA VAL A 120 -2.53 -15.65 -4.21
C VAL A 120 -2.40 -14.51 -3.19
N GLY A 121 -3.50 -14.15 -2.55
CA GLY A 121 -3.51 -13.28 -1.37
C GLY A 121 -3.58 -14.09 -0.09
N LEU A 122 -2.67 -13.87 0.85
CA LEU A 122 -2.71 -14.50 2.17
C LEU A 122 -3.04 -13.46 3.24
N ASP A 123 -3.92 -13.81 4.17
CA ASP A 123 -4.12 -13.04 5.39
C ASP A 123 -4.49 -13.99 6.54
N ILE A 124 -4.14 -13.63 7.77
CA ILE A 124 -4.50 -14.42 8.96
C ILE A 124 -5.92 -14.11 9.44
N SER A 125 -6.45 -12.93 9.09
CA SER A 125 -7.79 -12.49 9.48
C SER A 125 -8.86 -13.11 8.59
N GLU A 126 -9.86 -13.72 9.22
CA GLU A 126 -11.06 -14.22 8.52
C GLU A 126 -11.87 -13.06 7.95
N SER A 127 -12.07 -12.02 8.75
CA SER A 127 -12.79 -10.82 8.34
C SER A 127 -12.16 -10.16 7.11
N ALA A 128 -10.82 -10.07 7.04
CA ALA A 128 -10.11 -9.54 5.89
C ALA A 128 -10.39 -10.36 4.61
N ILE A 129 -10.30 -11.69 4.71
CA ILE A 129 -10.52 -12.61 3.59
C ILE A 129 -11.97 -12.57 3.12
N GLU A 130 -12.94 -12.47 4.02
CA GLU A 130 -14.36 -12.30 3.66
C GLU A 130 -14.58 -10.99 2.90
N ILE A 131 -14.00 -9.87 3.37
CA ILE A 131 -14.06 -8.58 2.69
C ILE A 131 -13.43 -8.67 1.29
N ALA A 132 -12.24 -9.24 1.19
CA ALA A 132 -11.52 -9.39 -0.08
C ALA A 132 -12.29 -10.26 -1.08
N THR A 133 -12.84 -11.39 -0.61
CA THR A 133 -13.66 -12.29 -1.42
C THR A 133 -14.91 -11.56 -1.92
N LYS A 134 -15.61 -10.84 -1.04
CA LYS A 134 -16.79 -10.05 -1.42
C LYS A 134 -16.45 -8.98 -2.44
N LEU A 135 -15.38 -8.21 -2.23
CA LEU A 135 -14.94 -7.17 -3.15
C LEU A 135 -14.60 -7.74 -4.54
N SER A 136 -13.92 -8.89 -4.57
CA SER A 136 -13.50 -9.52 -5.82
C SER A 136 -14.63 -10.17 -6.61
N SER A 137 -15.77 -10.47 -5.98
CA SER A 137 -16.91 -11.14 -6.62
C SER A 137 -17.46 -10.39 -7.85
N SER A 138 -17.24 -9.07 -7.91
CA SER A 138 -17.65 -8.21 -9.02
C SER A 138 -16.52 -7.91 -10.02
N SER A 139 -15.33 -8.49 -9.83
CA SER A 139 -14.18 -8.30 -10.69
C SER A 139 -14.25 -9.21 -11.92
N SER A 140 -13.91 -8.66 -13.10
CA SER A 140 -13.71 -9.46 -14.31
C SER A 140 -12.58 -10.48 -14.19
N ASN A 141 -11.70 -10.30 -13.20
CA ASN A 141 -10.50 -11.11 -12.99
C ASN A 141 -10.67 -12.14 -11.86
N ALA A 142 -11.90 -12.42 -11.43
CA ALA A 142 -12.20 -13.32 -10.32
C ALA A 142 -11.59 -14.73 -10.47
N ASN A 143 -11.39 -15.20 -11.70
CA ASN A 143 -10.80 -16.52 -11.98
C ASN A 143 -9.27 -16.55 -11.89
N TYR A 144 -8.62 -15.39 -11.73
CA TYR A 144 -7.16 -15.25 -11.75
C TYR A 144 -6.56 -14.91 -10.38
N HIS A 145 -7.34 -15.07 -9.31
CA HIS A 145 -6.80 -14.96 -7.96
C HIS A 145 -7.48 -15.91 -6.99
N THR A 146 -6.89 -16.05 -5.81
CA THR A 146 -7.50 -16.70 -4.66
C THR A 146 -7.06 -16.00 -3.38
N PHE A 147 -7.94 -16.01 -2.37
CA PHE A 147 -7.66 -15.50 -1.03
C PHE A 147 -7.65 -16.67 -0.07
N LEU A 148 -6.59 -16.79 0.74
CA LEU A 148 -6.42 -17.87 1.69
C LEU A 148 -6.27 -17.31 3.10
N LYS A 149 -7.15 -17.75 4.01
CA LYS A 149 -7.01 -17.53 5.45
C LYS A 149 -5.91 -18.45 5.98
N THR A 150 -4.67 -17.97 6.01
CA THR A 150 -3.52 -18.77 6.44
C THR A 150 -2.37 -17.86 6.85
N ASP A 151 -1.44 -18.42 7.62
CA ASP A 151 -0.24 -17.73 8.07
C ASP A 151 0.89 -17.90 7.06
N PHE A 152 1.43 -16.78 6.58
CA PHE A 152 2.57 -16.72 5.67
C PHE A 152 3.78 -17.53 6.16
N PHE A 153 4.03 -17.55 7.47
CA PHE A 153 5.20 -18.20 8.04
C PHE A 153 5.11 -19.73 8.04
N THR A 154 3.90 -20.28 8.05
CA THR A 154 3.67 -21.73 8.17
C THR A 154 3.04 -22.35 6.92
N TRP A 155 2.41 -21.55 6.05
CA TRP A 155 1.75 -22.01 4.85
C TRP A 155 2.72 -22.63 3.84
N GLN A 156 2.36 -23.79 3.30
CA GLN A 156 3.14 -24.51 2.29
C GLN A 156 2.34 -24.64 0.98
N PRO A 157 2.68 -23.85 -0.07
CA PRO A 157 2.04 -23.99 -1.37
C PRO A 157 2.53 -25.23 -2.11
N THR A 158 1.73 -25.71 -3.05
CA THR A 158 2.13 -26.76 -3.99
C THR A 158 3.04 -26.26 -5.11
N GLY A 159 3.22 -24.95 -5.25
CA GLY A 159 4.05 -24.35 -6.30
C GLY A 159 4.53 -22.95 -5.95
N LEU A 160 5.75 -22.65 -6.40
CA LEU A 160 6.46 -21.40 -6.15
C LEU A 160 5.95 -20.24 -6.99
N PHE A 161 6.43 -19.03 -6.65
CA PHE A 161 5.99 -17.77 -7.23
C PHE A 161 7.04 -17.15 -8.15
N ASP A 162 6.58 -16.55 -9.23
CA ASP A 162 7.37 -15.70 -10.13
C ASP A 162 7.53 -14.28 -9.55
N LEU A 163 6.53 -13.84 -8.78
CA LEU A 163 6.49 -12.53 -8.12
C LEU A 163 6.03 -12.67 -6.66
N VAL A 164 6.70 -12.00 -5.73
CA VAL A 164 6.11 -11.63 -4.43
C VAL A 164 6.04 -10.10 -4.37
N PHE A 165 4.87 -9.55 -4.07
CA PHE A 165 4.66 -8.12 -3.86
C PHE A 165 4.34 -7.85 -2.39
N ASP A 166 5.29 -7.29 -1.65
CA ASP A 166 5.15 -6.95 -0.23
C ASP A 166 4.89 -5.44 -0.08
N TYR A 167 3.74 -5.09 0.46
CA TYR A 167 3.44 -3.74 0.90
C TYR A 167 2.66 -3.76 2.21
N THR A 168 3.13 -2.99 3.19
CA THR A 168 2.56 -2.91 4.56
C THR A 168 2.55 -4.21 5.36
N PHE A 169 3.19 -5.29 4.86
CA PHE A 169 3.32 -6.56 5.59
C PHE A 169 4.63 -6.63 6.40
N PHE A 170 5.78 -6.36 5.77
CA PHE A 170 7.07 -6.36 6.48
C PHE A 170 7.13 -5.41 7.69
N CYS A 171 6.43 -4.26 7.63
CA CYS A 171 6.35 -3.35 8.77
C CYS A 171 5.31 -3.73 9.82
N ALA A 172 4.39 -4.65 9.49
CA ALA A 172 3.34 -5.11 10.39
C ALA A 172 3.82 -6.24 11.31
N ILE A 173 4.80 -7.04 10.87
CA ILE A 173 5.39 -8.12 11.67
C ILE A 173 6.33 -7.57 12.74
N GLU A 174 6.48 -8.31 13.83
CA GLU A 174 7.44 -8.01 14.89
C GLU A 174 8.87 -7.94 14.33
N PRO A 175 9.73 -7.01 14.79
CA PRO A 175 11.06 -6.83 14.22
C PRO A 175 11.95 -8.09 14.25
N ASP A 176 11.80 -8.95 15.25
CA ASP A 176 12.53 -10.21 15.38
C ASP A 176 12.10 -11.27 14.33
N MET A 177 10.90 -11.15 13.77
CA MET A 177 10.38 -12.02 12.71
C MET A 177 10.91 -11.67 11.31
N ARG A 178 11.62 -10.55 11.13
CA ARG A 178 12.08 -10.08 9.80
C ARG A 178 13.07 -11.03 9.13
N SER A 179 13.91 -11.72 9.91
CA SER A 179 14.78 -12.77 9.37
C SER A 179 13.99 -13.99 8.89
N ALA A 180 12.96 -14.40 9.64
CA ALA A 180 12.05 -15.47 9.24
C ALA A 180 11.25 -15.07 7.98
N TRP A 181 10.85 -13.80 7.86
CA TRP A 181 10.20 -13.28 6.67
C TRP A 181 11.11 -13.45 5.44
N ALA A 182 12.38 -13.05 5.54
CA ALA A 182 13.31 -13.16 4.41
C ALA A 182 13.54 -14.63 4.00
N SER A 183 13.66 -15.54 4.97
CA SER A 183 13.74 -16.98 4.72
C SER A 183 12.50 -17.50 3.98
N ARG A 184 11.30 -17.10 4.41
CA ARG A 184 10.05 -17.50 3.75
C ARG A 184 9.93 -16.93 2.34
N ILE A 185 10.34 -15.69 2.11
CA ILE A 185 10.39 -15.11 0.76
C ILE A 185 11.31 -15.92 -0.14
N GLN A 186 12.47 -16.36 0.37
CA GLN A 186 13.34 -17.28 -0.35
C GLN A 186 12.58 -18.56 -0.70
N ASP A 187 12.03 -19.28 0.28
CA ASP A 187 11.34 -20.56 0.05
C ASP A 187 10.18 -20.48 -0.94
N LEU A 188 9.45 -19.36 -0.95
CA LEU A 188 8.25 -19.18 -1.76
C LEU A 188 8.54 -18.73 -3.20
N LEU A 189 9.66 -18.04 -3.42
CA LEU A 189 10.06 -17.60 -4.77
C LEU A 189 10.75 -18.70 -5.55
N LYS A 190 10.41 -18.80 -6.84
CA LYS A 190 11.20 -19.55 -7.82
C LYS A 190 12.65 -19.01 -7.84
N PRO A 191 13.64 -19.82 -8.28
CA PRO A 191 15.02 -19.35 -8.42
C PRO A 191 15.16 -18.08 -9.27
N SER A 192 14.36 -17.93 -10.33
CA SER A 192 14.30 -16.75 -11.21
C SER A 192 13.25 -15.71 -10.80
N GLY A 193 12.55 -15.95 -9.69
CA GLY A 193 11.47 -15.10 -9.21
C GLY A 193 11.99 -13.76 -8.70
N GLU A 194 11.08 -12.80 -8.60
CA GLU A 194 11.37 -11.45 -8.17
C GLU A 194 10.55 -11.08 -6.93
N LEU A 195 11.22 -10.49 -5.95
CA LEU A 195 10.55 -9.80 -4.85
C LEU A 195 10.44 -8.31 -5.21
N ILE A 196 9.26 -7.75 -5.06
CA ILE A 196 9.03 -6.31 -5.12
C ILE A 196 8.53 -5.88 -3.73
N THR A 197 9.24 -4.96 -3.10
CA THR A 197 8.87 -4.37 -1.81
C THR A 197 8.54 -2.91 -1.99
N LEU A 198 7.38 -2.47 -1.52
CA LEU A 198 7.15 -1.05 -1.26
C LEU A 198 7.53 -0.78 0.20
N MET A 199 8.79 -0.42 0.39
CA MET A 199 9.43 -0.29 1.70
C MET A 199 8.82 0.88 2.45
N PHE A 200 7.97 0.58 3.43
CA PHE A 200 7.18 1.55 4.19
C PHE A 200 6.99 1.06 5.62
N PRO A 201 6.93 1.94 6.63
CA PRO A 201 7.21 3.37 6.60
C PRO A 201 8.69 3.70 6.87
N ILE A 202 9.34 4.38 5.93
CA ILE A 202 10.66 5.00 6.13
C ILE A 202 10.46 6.27 6.97
N SER A 203 10.87 6.23 8.24
CA SER A 203 10.69 7.32 9.21
C SER A 203 11.45 7.04 10.52
N ASP A 204 11.46 8.03 11.43
CA ASP A 204 12.16 7.93 12.73
C ASP A 204 11.24 7.64 13.93
N HIS A 205 9.99 7.29 13.70
CA HIS A 205 9.03 7.07 14.80
C HIS A 205 9.37 5.81 15.62
N VAL A 206 8.86 5.76 16.85
CA VAL A 206 9.06 4.65 17.79
C VAL A 206 7.77 3.84 17.94
N GLY A 207 7.94 2.52 18.11
CA GLY A 207 6.85 1.56 18.24
C GLY A 207 6.28 1.10 16.90
N GLY A 208 5.29 0.23 16.97
CA GLY A 208 4.58 -0.34 15.83
C GLY A 208 3.38 -1.15 16.33
N PRO A 209 2.66 -1.87 15.45
CA PRO A 209 2.71 -1.71 14.00
C PRO A 209 2.06 -0.38 13.54
N PRO A 210 2.37 0.09 12.31
CA PRO A 210 3.54 -0.32 11.55
C PRO A 210 4.81 0.11 12.29
N TYR A 211 5.81 -0.76 12.34
CA TYR A 211 7.15 -0.44 12.83
C TYR A 211 7.91 0.35 11.77
N LYS A 212 8.82 1.26 12.18
CA LYS A 212 9.70 1.93 11.22
C LYS A 212 10.60 0.91 10.50
N VAL A 213 10.94 1.26 9.26
CA VAL A 213 11.87 0.52 8.40
C VAL A 213 12.80 1.49 7.69
N SER A 214 13.86 0.97 7.11
CA SER A 214 14.82 1.65 6.25
C SER A 214 15.24 0.70 5.14
N VAL A 215 15.90 1.22 4.10
CA VAL A 215 16.48 0.35 3.06
C VAL A 215 17.43 -0.68 3.67
N ALA A 216 18.24 -0.26 4.65
CA ALA A 216 19.20 -1.13 5.33
C ALA A 216 18.52 -2.31 6.06
N ASP A 217 17.34 -2.11 6.67
CA ASP A 217 16.60 -3.19 7.32
C ASP A 217 16.21 -4.31 6.33
N TYR A 218 15.87 -3.95 5.09
CA TYR A 218 15.58 -4.93 4.04
C TYR A 218 16.85 -5.58 3.52
N GLU A 219 17.89 -4.78 3.23
CA GLU A 219 19.18 -5.27 2.75
C GLU A 219 19.80 -6.29 3.73
N GLU A 220 19.78 -6.01 5.03
CA GLU A 220 20.33 -6.88 6.07
C GLU A 220 19.76 -8.30 5.98
N VAL A 221 18.43 -8.42 6.02
CA VAL A 221 17.78 -9.74 6.01
C VAL A 221 17.81 -10.39 4.64
N LEU A 222 17.63 -9.63 3.55
CA LEU A 222 17.60 -10.18 2.19
C LEU A 222 18.97 -10.59 1.66
N HIS A 223 20.03 -9.86 2.00
CA HIS A 223 21.39 -10.20 1.57
C HIS A 223 21.86 -11.54 2.14
N SER A 224 21.47 -11.85 3.37
CA SER A 224 21.74 -13.15 4.01
C SER A 224 21.09 -14.32 3.26
N MET A 225 19.96 -14.06 2.59
CA MET A 225 19.22 -15.02 1.76
C MET A 225 19.68 -15.04 0.29
N GLY A 226 20.77 -14.34 -0.03
CA GLY A 226 21.33 -14.29 -1.39
C GLY A 226 20.58 -13.37 -2.37
N PHE A 227 19.61 -12.57 -1.90
CA PHE A 227 18.98 -11.55 -2.72
C PHE A 227 19.88 -10.33 -2.86
N ARG A 228 19.76 -9.61 -3.97
CA ARG A 228 20.35 -8.29 -4.21
C ARG A 228 19.31 -7.38 -4.84
N ALA A 229 19.33 -6.11 -4.47
CA ALA A 229 18.50 -5.11 -5.10
C ALA A 229 18.93 -4.93 -6.57
N THR A 230 17.99 -5.04 -7.50
CA THR A 230 18.17 -4.64 -8.90
C THR A 230 17.87 -3.16 -9.10
N SER A 231 16.97 -2.61 -8.29
CA SER A 231 16.72 -1.17 -8.19
C SER A 231 16.09 -0.81 -6.84
N ILE A 232 16.36 0.43 -6.40
CA ILE A 232 15.67 1.08 -5.28
C ILE A 232 15.36 2.50 -5.73
N LEU A 233 14.06 2.83 -5.83
CA LEU A 233 13.58 4.09 -6.37
C LEU A 233 12.61 4.77 -5.39
N ASP A 234 12.58 6.10 -5.41
CA ASP A 234 11.54 6.86 -4.72
C ASP A 234 10.17 6.60 -5.35
N ASN A 235 9.12 6.55 -4.51
CA ASN A 235 7.75 6.43 -4.99
C ASN A 235 7.11 7.82 -5.18
N GLU A 236 7.26 8.38 -6.38
CA GLU A 236 6.63 9.65 -6.77
C GLU A 236 5.09 9.58 -6.83
N LEU A 237 4.51 8.37 -6.82
CA LEU A 237 3.06 8.12 -6.81
C LEU A 237 2.52 7.81 -5.41
N ALA A 238 3.33 8.00 -4.37
CA ALA A 238 2.90 7.83 -3.00
C ALA A 238 1.72 8.75 -2.67
N ILE A 239 0.73 8.22 -1.96
CA ILE A 239 -0.40 9.03 -1.46
C ILE A 239 0.08 10.01 -0.40
N GLY A 240 -0.63 11.13 -0.22
CA GLY A 240 -0.21 12.25 0.65
C GLY A 240 0.47 11.84 1.98
N PRO A 241 -0.17 11.03 2.85
CA PRO A 241 0.44 10.63 4.14
C PRO A 241 1.70 9.74 4.06
N ARG A 242 1.98 9.16 2.88
CA ARG A 242 3.11 8.25 2.60
C ARG A 242 4.18 8.87 1.70
N GLN A 243 3.96 10.08 1.16
CA GLN A 243 4.94 10.80 0.34
C GLN A 243 6.27 10.98 1.08
N GLY A 244 7.37 10.63 0.41
CA GLY A 244 8.72 10.68 0.98
C GLY A 244 8.99 9.66 2.10
N ARG A 245 8.05 8.73 2.35
CA ARG A 245 8.14 7.71 3.42
C ARG A 245 8.12 6.29 2.89
N GLU A 246 8.22 6.12 1.58
CA GLU A 246 8.29 4.81 0.96
C GLU A 246 9.16 4.80 -0.30
N LYS A 247 9.83 3.67 -0.52
CA LYS A 247 10.68 3.42 -1.69
C LYS A 247 10.31 2.09 -2.32
N LEU A 248 10.31 2.03 -3.65
CA LEU A 248 10.10 0.81 -4.42
C LEU A 248 11.43 0.07 -4.58
N GLY A 249 11.56 -1.09 -3.94
CA GLY A 249 12.70 -1.99 -4.06
C GLY A 249 12.34 -3.19 -4.95
N ARG A 250 13.23 -3.56 -5.87
CA ARG A 250 13.15 -4.79 -6.66
C ARG A 250 14.34 -5.66 -6.33
N TRP A 251 14.11 -6.95 -6.09
CA TRP A 251 15.14 -7.85 -5.59
C TRP A 251 15.11 -9.18 -6.35
N LYS A 252 16.30 -9.66 -6.71
CA LYS A 252 16.49 -10.98 -7.32
C LYS A 252 17.59 -11.74 -6.59
N ARG A 253 17.51 -13.07 -6.62
CA ARG A 253 18.61 -13.91 -6.15
C ARG A 253 19.83 -13.66 -7.02
N SER A 254 20.97 -13.44 -6.38
CA SER A 254 22.25 -13.39 -7.09
C SER A 254 22.48 -14.76 -7.74
N THR A 255 22.66 -14.79 -9.05
CA THR A 255 23.15 -15.98 -9.73
C THR A 255 24.60 -16.16 -9.31
N GLN A 256 24.86 -16.91 -8.25
CA GLN A 256 26.19 -17.47 -8.11
C GLN A 256 26.36 -18.42 -9.30
N SER A 257 27.21 -18.03 -10.25
CA SER A 257 27.79 -18.98 -11.18
C SER A 257 28.45 -20.05 -10.31
N SER A 258 27.85 -21.24 -10.27
CA SER A 258 28.52 -22.43 -9.78
C SER A 258 29.78 -22.60 -10.62
N LEU A 259 30.93 -22.23 -10.05
CA LEU A 259 32.25 -22.54 -10.58
C LEU A 259 32.54 -24.04 -10.39
#